data_AF-A0A1M6M7I6-F1
#
_entry.id   AF-A0A1M6M7I6-F1
#
_cell.length_a   1.000
_cell.length_b   1.000
_cell.length_c   1.000
_cell.angle_alpha   90.00
_cell.angle_beta   90.00
_cell.angle_gamma   90.00
#
_symmetry.space_group_name_H-M   'P 1'
#
loop_
_entity.id
_entity.type
_entity.pdbx_description
1 polymer ?
#
loop_
_entity_poly.entity_id
_entity_poly.type
_entity_poly.pdbx_seq_one_letter_code
_entity_poly.pdbx_strand_id
1 'polypeptide(L)'
;MDTDTRKIGAFLRTLRKGKGLTQEQLAEILLVSGRTVSRWETGTNMPDLSVLVQMADYYDVDIREIIDGERKGEIMDKELKETLSRVADYSEMEKEKTAKAGNTAFGLTFVICAVMIVIQLIMTSSLVNVIGETAILLIGGITYIGIMVYNGTWSTGSSVQSTPSKDILVSVVCSALFTVVLALCYSRMGAETDLIVQIAILFFVGITILGFVLLRVLAYFNFKRKDKEGIIAESSVADKAEPVNIFVADGNMQADMIIEALKQNDIAAYKQDTGDAGFASVRYGMGRGLNDSVMIFVSSEKATDALTIIKNIGLN
;
A
#
# COMPACT_ATOMS: atom_id res chain seq x y z
N MET A 1 -19.32 -14.33 -31.86
CA MET A 1 -20.51 -14.81 -31.13
C MET A 1 -20.31 -16.17 -30.45
N ASP A 2 -19.14 -16.81 -30.57
CA ASP A 2 -18.86 -18.18 -30.06
C ASP A 2 -18.14 -18.19 -28.68
N THR A 3 -17.69 -17.03 -28.19
CA THR A 3 -16.96 -16.88 -26.92
C THR A 3 -17.85 -16.93 -25.68
N ASP A 4 -19.08 -16.41 -25.79
CA ASP A 4 -19.98 -16.28 -24.63
C ASP A 4 -20.56 -17.64 -24.23
N THR A 5 -20.93 -18.48 -25.20
CA THR A 5 -21.49 -19.82 -24.95
C THR A 5 -20.47 -20.77 -24.31
N ARG A 6 -19.19 -20.63 -24.64
CA ARG A 6 -18.11 -21.38 -23.99
C ARG A 6 -17.88 -20.94 -22.54
N LYS A 7 -17.98 -19.64 -22.25
CA LYS A 7 -17.90 -19.11 -20.88
C LYS A 7 -19.05 -19.67 -20.02
N ILE A 8 -20.27 -19.63 -20.55
CA ILE A 8 -21.46 -20.20 -19.91
C ILE A 8 -21.30 -21.71 -19.68
N GLY A 9 -20.85 -22.46 -20.70
CA GLY A 9 -20.62 -23.91 -20.57
C GLY A 9 -19.58 -24.26 -19.51
N ALA A 10 -18.50 -23.48 -19.43
CA ALA A 10 -17.50 -23.63 -18.38
C ALA A 10 -18.09 -23.36 -16.99
N PHE A 11 -18.92 -22.32 -16.85
CA PHE A 11 -19.60 -22.00 -15.61
C PHE A 11 -20.58 -23.09 -15.16
N LEU A 12 -21.42 -23.60 -16.08
CA LEU A 12 -22.31 -24.74 -15.80
C LEU A 12 -21.54 -25.98 -15.32
N ARG A 13 -20.37 -26.23 -15.93
CA ARG A 13 -19.47 -27.31 -15.51
C ARG A 13 -18.92 -27.08 -14.10
N THR A 14 -18.59 -25.84 -13.74
CA THR A 14 -18.16 -25.46 -12.40
C THR A 14 -19.28 -25.68 -11.39
N LEU A 15 -20.51 -25.25 -11.68
CA LEU A 15 -21.68 -25.48 -10.82
C LEU A 15 -21.92 -26.98 -10.57
N ARG A 16 -21.91 -27.80 -11.64
CA ARG A 16 -22.06 -29.25 -11.53
C ARG A 16 -20.99 -29.88 -10.64
N LYS A 17 -19.72 -29.52 -10.88
CA LYS A 17 -18.59 -30.03 -10.10
C LYS A 17 -18.65 -29.57 -8.64
N GLY A 18 -19.13 -28.36 -8.37
CA GLY A 18 -19.34 -27.85 -7.01
C GLY A 18 -20.34 -28.68 -6.20
N LYS A 19 -21.30 -29.34 -6.86
CA LYS A 19 -22.22 -30.32 -6.24
C LYS A 19 -21.69 -31.76 -6.29
N GLY A 20 -20.49 -32.01 -6.81
CA GLY A 20 -19.88 -33.35 -6.89
C GLY A 20 -20.56 -34.30 -7.89
N LEU A 21 -21.34 -33.79 -8.85
CA LEU A 21 -22.15 -34.61 -9.75
C LEU A 21 -21.40 -34.99 -11.03
N THR A 22 -21.72 -36.15 -11.60
CA THR A 22 -21.38 -36.52 -12.99
C THR A 22 -22.35 -35.88 -14.00
N GLN A 23 -22.00 -35.87 -15.29
CA GLN A 23 -22.89 -35.32 -16.33
C GLN A 23 -24.18 -36.12 -16.43
N GLU A 24 -24.10 -37.44 -16.22
CA GLU A 24 -25.20 -38.38 -16.22
C GLU A 24 -26.15 -38.13 -15.05
N GLN A 25 -25.61 -37.92 -13.85
CA GLN A 25 -26.42 -37.59 -12.67
C GLN A 25 -27.14 -36.24 -12.81
N LEU A 26 -26.46 -35.23 -13.36
CA LEU A 26 -27.11 -33.95 -13.65
C LEU A 26 -28.21 -34.10 -14.71
N ALA A 27 -27.97 -34.92 -15.73
CA ALA A 27 -28.92 -35.18 -16.79
C ALA A 27 -30.20 -35.85 -16.25
N GLU A 28 -30.07 -36.79 -15.31
CA GLU A 28 -31.19 -37.44 -14.65
C GLU A 28 -32.02 -36.44 -13.82
N ILE A 29 -31.36 -35.56 -13.07
CA ILE A 29 -32.02 -34.51 -12.27
C ILE A 29 -32.80 -33.52 -13.15
N LEU A 30 -32.24 -33.14 -14.30
CA LEU A 30 -32.85 -32.19 -15.23
C LEU A 30 -33.74 -32.86 -16.29
N LEU A 31 -33.96 -34.17 -16.20
CA LEU A 31 -34.77 -34.97 -17.13
C LEU A 31 -34.34 -34.83 -18.60
N VAL A 32 -33.03 -34.79 -18.85
CA VAL A 32 -32.41 -34.72 -20.19
C VAL A 32 -31.38 -35.84 -20.40
N SER A 33 -30.80 -35.91 -21.60
CA SER A 33 -29.72 -36.89 -21.87
C SER A 33 -28.35 -36.37 -21.42
N GLY A 34 -27.45 -37.25 -20.97
CA GLY A 34 -26.06 -36.88 -20.63
C GLY A 34 -25.31 -36.23 -21.79
N ARG A 35 -25.61 -36.63 -23.04
CA ARG A 35 -25.09 -35.97 -24.25
C ARG A 35 -25.54 -34.52 -24.37
N THR A 36 -26.75 -34.19 -23.91
CA THR A 36 -27.27 -32.82 -23.88
C THR A 36 -26.47 -31.97 -22.89
N VAL A 37 -26.25 -32.48 -21.67
CA VAL A 37 -25.42 -31.81 -20.64
C VAL A 37 -24.00 -31.58 -21.13
N SER A 38 -23.38 -32.59 -21.75
CA SER A 38 -22.04 -32.43 -22.33
C SER A 38 -21.98 -31.32 -23.38
N ARG A 39 -23.00 -31.18 -24.23
CA ARG A 39 -23.04 -30.12 -25.26
C ARG A 39 -23.19 -28.72 -24.67
N TRP A 40 -23.91 -28.59 -23.56
CA TRP A 40 -23.99 -27.33 -22.82
C TRP A 40 -22.65 -26.97 -22.21
N GLU A 41 -21.99 -27.92 -21.53
CA GLU A 41 -20.70 -27.68 -20.89
C GLU A 41 -19.56 -27.39 -21.87
N THR A 42 -19.65 -27.89 -23.11
CA THR A 42 -18.68 -27.58 -24.17
C THR A 42 -19.03 -26.33 -24.96
N GLY A 43 -20.13 -25.64 -24.64
CA GLY A 43 -20.61 -24.45 -25.35
C GLY A 43 -21.13 -24.73 -26.76
N THR A 44 -21.41 -26.00 -27.09
CA THR A 44 -21.87 -26.43 -28.42
C THR A 44 -23.35 -26.15 -28.65
N ASN A 45 -24.14 -26.09 -27.58
CA ASN A 45 -25.54 -25.66 -27.60
C ASN A 45 -25.87 -24.98 -26.27
N MET A 46 -26.97 -24.24 -26.21
CA MET A 46 -27.47 -23.59 -25.00
C MET A 46 -28.65 -24.39 -24.42
N PRO A 47 -28.83 -24.44 -23.08
CA PRO A 47 -30.08 -24.91 -22.49
C PRO A 47 -31.23 -23.98 -22.88
N ASP A 48 -32.43 -24.53 -23.04
CA ASP A 48 -33.62 -23.71 -23.24
C ASP A 48 -34.01 -22.97 -21.94
N LEU A 49 -34.92 -21.99 -22.06
CA LEU A 49 -35.34 -21.19 -20.92
C LEU A 49 -35.91 -22.05 -19.77
N SER A 50 -36.66 -23.10 -20.09
CA SER A 50 -37.22 -24.00 -19.07
C SER A 50 -36.14 -24.74 -18.28
N VAL A 51 -35.08 -25.18 -18.94
CA VAL A 51 -33.94 -25.83 -18.29
C VAL A 51 -33.09 -24.81 -17.53
N LEU A 52 -32.92 -23.60 -18.06
CA LEU A 52 -32.21 -22.52 -17.35
C LEU A 52 -32.90 -22.16 -16.03
N VAL A 53 -34.23 -22.11 -16.00
CA VAL A 53 -35.00 -21.91 -14.76
C VAL A 53 -34.76 -23.06 -13.79
N GLN A 54 -34.83 -24.31 -14.25
CA GLN A 54 -34.57 -25.47 -13.39
C GLN A 54 -33.13 -25.49 -12.85
N MET A 55 -32.15 -25.12 -13.66
CA MET A 55 -30.75 -25.01 -13.24
C MET A 55 -30.56 -23.88 -12.22
N ALA A 56 -31.21 -22.73 -12.44
CA ALA A 56 -31.18 -21.61 -11.50
C ALA A 56 -31.73 -22.03 -10.13
N ASP A 57 -32.88 -22.69 -10.11
CA ASP A 57 -33.50 -23.21 -8.88
C ASP A 57 -32.63 -24.30 -8.22
N TYR A 58 -32.03 -25.19 -9.01
CA TYR A 58 -31.23 -26.31 -8.49
C TYR A 58 -29.88 -25.87 -7.90
N TYR A 59 -29.22 -24.92 -8.55
CA TYR A 59 -27.89 -24.43 -8.16
C TYR A 59 -27.92 -23.20 -7.26
N ASP A 60 -29.12 -22.66 -7.01
CA ASP A 60 -29.33 -21.44 -6.22
C ASP A 60 -28.50 -20.27 -6.79
N VAL A 61 -28.76 -19.99 -8.07
CA VAL A 61 -28.10 -18.92 -8.86
C VAL A 61 -29.13 -18.20 -9.74
N ASP A 62 -28.91 -16.92 -10.03
CA ASP A 62 -29.74 -16.17 -10.98
C ASP A 62 -29.53 -16.72 -12.40
N ILE A 63 -30.58 -16.76 -13.21
CA ILE A 63 -30.49 -17.06 -14.65
C ILE A 63 -29.48 -16.14 -15.33
N ARG A 64 -29.35 -14.88 -14.88
CA ARG A 64 -28.32 -13.95 -15.36
C ARG A 64 -26.92 -14.42 -15.04
N GLU A 65 -26.65 -14.97 -13.86
CA GLU A 65 -25.33 -15.53 -13.53
C GLU A 65 -24.98 -16.71 -14.45
N ILE A 66 -25.98 -17.52 -14.82
CA ILE A 66 -25.80 -18.59 -15.81
C ILE A 66 -25.49 -18.02 -17.19
N ILE A 67 -26.18 -16.95 -17.62
CA ILE A 67 -25.98 -16.32 -18.93
C ILE A 67 -24.68 -15.52 -19.00
N ASP A 68 -24.28 -14.86 -17.91
CA ASP A 68 -23.04 -14.09 -17.80
C ASP A 68 -21.82 -15.02 -17.63
N GLY A 69 -22.07 -16.29 -17.24
CA GLY A 69 -21.08 -17.34 -17.11
C GLY A 69 -20.16 -17.15 -15.91
N GLU A 70 -20.62 -16.49 -14.86
CA GLU A 70 -19.88 -16.22 -13.63
C GLU A 70 -20.85 -15.82 -12.50
N ARG A 71 -20.49 -16.10 -11.24
CA ARG A 71 -21.31 -15.64 -10.09
C ARG A 71 -21.15 -14.14 -9.90
N LYS A 72 -22.23 -13.44 -9.56
CA LYS A 72 -22.22 -12.00 -9.23
C LYS A 72 -21.29 -11.67 -8.07
N GLY A 73 -21.16 -12.58 -7.09
CA GLY A 73 -20.24 -12.42 -5.96
C GLY A 73 -18.77 -12.36 -6.38
N GLU A 74 -18.37 -13.14 -7.40
CA GLU A 74 -16.98 -13.18 -7.87
C GLU A 74 -16.59 -11.92 -8.66
N ILE A 75 -17.53 -11.34 -9.42
CA ILE A 75 -17.32 -10.05 -10.11
C ILE A 75 -17.10 -8.95 -9.07
N MET A 76 -17.99 -8.89 -8.06
CA MET A 76 -17.94 -7.88 -7.01
C MET A 76 -16.66 -7.97 -6.19
N ASP A 77 -16.23 -9.18 -5.81
CA ASP A 77 -14.99 -9.41 -5.05
C ASP A 77 -13.74 -8.98 -5.83
N LYS A 78 -13.75 -9.17 -7.15
CA LYS A 78 -12.64 -8.79 -8.02
C LYS A 78 -12.53 -7.28 -8.18
N GLU A 79 -13.65 -6.61 -8.46
CA GLU A 79 -13.72 -5.14 -8.55
C GLU A 79 -13.40 -4.46 -7.22
N LEU A 80 -13.85 -5.05 -6.10
CA LEU A 80 -13.52 -4.60 -4.75
C LEU A 80 -12.02 -4.73 -4.48
N LYS A 81 -11.41 -5.90 -4.75
CA LYS A 81 -9.96 -6.09 -4.59
C LYS A 81 -9.15 -5.11 -5.43
N GLU A 82 -9.57 -4.84 -6.66
CA GLU A 82 -8.89 -3.89 -7.55
C GLU A 82 -9.01 -2.45 -7.04
N THR A 83 -10.19 -2.06 -6.57
CA THR A 83 -10.40 -0.72 -6.00
C THR A 83 -9.58 -0.53 -4.72
N LEU A 84 -9.51 -1.54 -3.87
CA LEU A 84 -8.71 -1.51 -2.64
C LEU A 84 -7.21 -1.42 -2.91
N SER A 85 -6.69 -2.17 -3.89
CA SER A 85 -5.28 -2.03 -4.27
C SER A 85 -4.98 -0.62 -4.79
N ARG A 86 -5.87 -0.04 -5.61
CA ARG A 86 -5.67 1.30 -6.16
C ARG A 86 -5.69 2.40 -5.10
N VAL A 87 -6.55 2.28 -4.08
CA VAL A 87 -6.62 3.23 -2.96
C VAL A 87 -5.40 3.10 -2.05
N ALA A 88 -4.95 1.87 -1.77
CA ALA A 88 -3.72 1.63 -1.02
C ALA A 88 -2.52 2.27 -1.73
N ASP A 89 -2.35 2.00 -3.02
CA ASP A 89 -1.27 2.55 -3.86
C ASP A 89 -1.30 4.09 -3.90
N TYR A 90 -2.50 4.69 -3.96
CA TYR A 90 -2.66 6.16 -3.94
C TYR A 90 -2.19 6.77 -2.62
N SER A 91 -2.55 6.16 -1.49
CA SER A 91 -2.19 6.63 -0.16
C SER A 91 -0.68 6.54 0.10
N GLU A 92 -0.02 5.52 -0.43
CA GLU A 92 1.43 5.37 -0.36
C GLU A 92 2.14 6.40 -1.23
N MET A 93 1.65 6.64 -2.45
CA MET A 93 2.19 7.68 -3.34
C MET A 93 2.09 9.10 -2.76
N GLU A 94 1.01 9.45 -2.07
CA GLU A 94 0.86 10.77 -1.43
C GLU A 94 1.80 10.96 -0.24
N LYS A 95 1.95 9.92 0.61
CA LYS A 95 2.92 9.91 1.71
C LYS A 95 4.36 10.05 1.20
N GLU A 96 4.66 9.40 0.07
CA GLU A 96 5.99 9.49 -0.53
C GLU A 96 6.29 10.88 -1.11
N LYS A 97 5.32 11.51 -1.79
CA LYS A 97 5.47 12.86 -2.37
C LYS A 97 5.64 13.94 -1.31
N THR A 98 4.84 13.90 -0.25
CA THR A 98 4.90 14.86 0.86
C THR A 98 6.19 14.72 1.67
N ALA A 99 6.63 13.49 1.94
CA ALA A 99 7.93 13.24 2.59
C ALA A 99 9.12 13.67 1.70
N LYS A 100 9.04 13.47 0.38
CA LYS A 100 10.07 13.93 -0.58
C LYS A 100 10.19 15.46 -0.61
N ALA A 101 9.08 16.18 -0.69
CA ALA A 101 9.06 17.64 -0.73
C ALA A 101 9.56 18.28 0.58
N GLY A 102 9.23 17.68 1.73
CA GLY A 102 9.78 18.10 3.02
C GLY A 102 11.29 17.91 3.07
N ASN A 103 11.78 16.73 2.68
CA ASN A 103 13.21 16.41 2.73
C ASN A 103 14.05 17.31 1.81
N THR A 104 13.57 17.61 0.59
CA THR A 104 14.27 18.54 -0.31
C THR A 104 14.32 19.96 0.26
N ALA A 105 13.25 20.43 0.90
CA ALA A 105 13.22 21.73 1.55
C ALA A 105 14.20 21.82 2.73
N PHE A 106 14.21 20.81 3.62
CA PHE A 106 15.14 20.76 4.75
C PHE A 106 16.61 20.69 4.29
N GLY A 107 16.91 19.91 3.25
CA GLY A 107 18.24 19.86 2.66
C GLY A 107 18.70 21.21 2.11
N LEU A 108 17.81 21.93 1.42
CA LEU A 108 18.10 23.28 0.89
C LEU A 108 18.35 24.28 2.03
N THR A 109 17.52 24.28 3.06
CA THR A 109 17.70 25.15 4.24
C THR A 109 19.03 24.86 4.94
N PHE A 110 19.41 23.59 5.08
CA PHE A 110 20.68 23.20 5.68
C PHE A 110 21.90 23.74 4.91
N VAL A 111 21.87 23.65 3.56
CA VAL A 111 22.92 24.20 2.70
C VAL A 111 23.01 25.72 2.84
N ILE A 112 21.87 26.42 2.88
CA ILE A 112 21.84 27.88 3.07
C ILE A 112 22.45 28.26 4.44
N CYS A 113 22.12 27.54 5.51
CA CYS A 113 22.71 27.77 6.83
C CYS A 113 24.23 27.53 6.84
N ALA A 114 24.71 26.48 6.17
CA ALA A 114 26.14 26.21 6.06
C ALA A 114 26.88 27.32 5.31
N VAL A 115 26.30 27.84 4.21
CA VAL A 115 26.87 28.97 3.45
C VAL A 115 26.89 30.25 4.28
N MET A 116 25.84 30.52 5.06
CA MET A 116 25.78 31.70 5.94
C MET A 116 26.86 31.67 7.02
N ILE A 117 27.10 30.51 7.65
CA ILE A 117 28.17 30.31 8.63
C ILE A 117 29.54 30.54 7.99
N VAL A 118 29.76 30.05 6.76
CA VAL A 118 31.00 30.30 6.02
C VAL A 118 31.21 31.79 5.76
N ILE A 119 30.16 32.51 5.36
CA ILE A 119 30.22 33.97 5.15
C ILE A 119 30.51 34.71 6.47
N GLN A 120 29.85 34.33 7.57
CA GLN A 120 30.10 34.89 8.91
C GLN A 120 31.56 34.65 9.34
N LEU A 121 32.09 33.47 9.08
CA LEU A 121 33.47 33.11 9.42
C LEU A 121 34.50 33.92 8.61
N ILE A 122 34.20 34.22 7.34
CA ILE A 122 35.03 35.10 6.49
C ILE A 122 34.97 36.56 6.98
N MET A 123 33.82 37.03 7.47
CA MET A 123 33.62 38.43 7.88
C MET A 123 34.14 38.75 9.28
N THR A 124 33.95 37.84 10.25
CA THR A 124 34.19 38.13 11.67
C THR A 124 35.60 37.71 12.14
N SER A 125 36.31 36.85 11.40
CA SER A 125 37.70 36.38 11.67
C SER A 125 37.95 35.72 13.03
N SER A 126 36.99 35.74 13.97
CA SER A 126 37.07 35.09 15.27
C SER A 126 36.26 33.78 15.29
N LEU A 127 36.98 32.66 15.42
CA LEU A 127 36.39 31.32 15.51
C LEU A 127 35.46 31.16 16.73
N VAL A 128 35.73 31.88 17.82
CA VAL A 128 34.98 31.79 19.08
C VAL A 128 33.50 32.18 18.90
N ASN A 129 33.22 33.14 18.01
CA ASN A 129 31.86 33.62 17.78
C ASN A 129 31.02 32.63 16.93
N VAL A 130 31.68 31.74 16.19
CA VAL A 130 31.06 30.83 15.22
C VAL A 130 30.94 29.38 15.76
N ILE A 131 31.57 29.10 16.91
CA ILE A 131 31.52 27.78 17.58
C ILE A 131 30.09 27.38 17.97
N GLY A 132 29.27 28.33 18.43
CA GLY A 132 27.88 28.04 18.82
C GLY A 132 27.00 27.67 17.62
N GLU A 133 27.11 28.42 16.52
CA GLU A 133 26.34 28.21 15.30
C GLU A 133 26.73 26.90 14.59
N THR A 134 28.02 26.56 14.59
CA THR A 134 28.53 25.30 14.03
C THR A 134 28.07 24.09 14.84
N ALA A 135 28.01 24.17 16.17
CA ALA A 135 27.49 23.08 17.01
C ALA A 135 26.00 22.81 16.76
N ILE A 136 25.18 23.87 16.63
CA ILE A 136 23.75 23.74 16.33
C ILE A 136 23.53 23.10 14.95
N LEU A 137 24.31 23.51 13.94
CA LEU A 137 24.23 22.94 12.59
C LEU A 137 24.62 21.46 12.57
N LEU A 138 25.66 21.05 13.31
CA LEU A 138 26.06 19.63 13.40
C LEU A 138 24.98 18.76 14.07
N ILE A 139 24.41 19.23 15.18
CA ILE A 139 23.32 18.52 15.88
C ILE A 139 22.08 18.42 14.97
N GLY A 140 21.73 19.52 14.29
CA GLY A 140 20.65 19.55 13.31
C GLY A 140 20.88 18.59 12.13
N GLY A 141 22.12 18.54 11.61
CA GLY A 141 22.50 17.66 10.51
C GLY A 141 22.41 16.17 10.87
N ILE A 142 22.87 15.80 12.06
CA ILE A 142 22.77 14.41 12.57
C ILE A 142 21.29 14.02 12.75
N THR A 143 20.49 14.91 13.33
CA THR A 143 19.06 14.69 13.54
C THR A 143 18.32 14.55 12.21
N TYR A 144 18.64 15.40 11.22
CA TYR A 144 18.07 15.36 9.88
C TYR A 144 18.40 14.05 9.16
N ILE A 145 19.66 13.60 9.19
CA ILE A 145 20.06 12.29 8.62
C ILE A 145 19.31 11.15 9.32
N GLY A 146 19.15 11.21 10.66
CA GLY A 146 18.38 10.23 11.42
C GLY A 146 16.91 10.16 11.00
N ILE A 147 16.25 11.31 10.86
CA ILE A 147 14.85 11.41 10.38
C ILE A 147 14.73 10.91 8.93
N MET A 148 15.68 11.24 8.07
CA MET A 148 15.71 10.81 6.67
C MET A 148 15.87 9.28 6.54
N VAL A 149 16.71 8.66 7.38
CA VAL A 149 16.87 7.20 7.44
C VAL A 149 15.63 6.53 8.03
N TYR A 150 15.04 7.10 9.08
CA TYR A 150 13.81 6.61 9.70
C TYR A 150 12.64 6.60 8.71
N ASN A 151 12.47 7.68 7.95
CA ASN A 151 11.39 7.82 6.95
C ASN A 151 11.65 7.04 5.65
N GLY A 152 12.84 6.46 5.45
CA GLY A 152 13.15 5.62 4.28
C GLY A 152 13.33 6.39 2.97
N THR A 153 13.26 7.71 3.02
CA THR A 153 13.37 8.59 1.84
C THR A 153 14.79 8.69 1.29
N TRP A 154 15.79 8.19 2.02
CA TRP A 154 17.19 8.16 1.58
C TRP A 154 17.37 7.47 0.22
N SER A 155 16.62 6.40 -0.09
CA SER A 155 16.80 5.66 -1.33
C SER A 155 16.18 6.30 -2.57
N THR A 156 15.21 7.20 -2.41
CA THR A 156 14.41 7.69 -3.55
C THR A 156 14.85 9.04 -4.09
N GLY A 157 15.63 9.81 -3.32
CA GLY A 157 16.13 11.12 -3.72
C GLY A 157 17.31 11.08 -4.69
N SER A 158 18.02 9.95 -4.82
CA SER A 158 19.07 9.77 -5.82
C SER A 158 18.60 8.77 -6.87
N SER A 159 18.34 9.21 -8.09
CA SER A 159 18.20 8.33 -9.28
C SER A 159 19.50 7.56 -9.61
N VAL A 160 20.46 7.59 -8.70
CA VAL A 160 21.81 7.12 -8.81
C VAL A 160 21.91 5.96 -7.84
N GLN A 161 21.84 4.73 -8.35
CA GLN A 161 22.31 3.56 -7.59
C GLN A 161 23.70 3.90 -7.03
N SER A 162 23.81 3.92 -5.70
CA SER A 162 25.02 4.26 -4.97
C SER A 162 26.03 3.13 -5.13
N THR A 163 26.80 3.21 -6.21
CA THR A 163 27.99 2.36 -6.36
C THR A 163 29.09 2.92 -5.46
N PRO A 164 29.94 2.03 -4.88
CA PRO A 164 31.08 2.42 -4.03
C PRO A 164 31.89 3.61 -4.57
N SER A 165 32.06 3.66 -5.89
CA SER A 165 32.85 4.66 -6.59
C SER A 165 32.20 6.05 -6.58
N LYS A 166 30.87 6.14 -6.57
CA LYS A 166 30.14 7.41 -6.52
C LYS A 166 30.15 8.01 -5.13
N ASP A 167 30.07 7.19 -4.09
CA ASP A 167 30.18 7.62 -2.69
C ASP A 167 31.57 8.23 -2.40
N ILE A 168 32.63 7.60 -2.96
CA ILE A 168 34.00 8.14 -2.90
C ILE A 168 34.08 9.48 -3.64
N LEU A 169 33.54 9.58 -4.85
CA LEU A 169 33.58 10.80 -5.64
C LEU A 169 32.87 11.97 -4.92
N VAL A 170 31.68 11.73 -4.37
CA VAL A 170 30.91 12.74 -3.64
C VAL A 170 31.65 13.17 -2.37
N SER A 171 32.22 12.23 -1.62
CA SER A 171 33.00 12.53 -0.42
C SER A 171 34.25 13.36 -0.73
N VAL A 172 34.95 13.06 -1.83
CA VAL A 172 36.15 13.78 -2.29
C VAL A 172 35.83 15.19 -2.79
N VAL A 173 34.74 15.37 -3.53
CA VAL A 173 34.32 16.71 -3.99
C VAL A 173 33.90 17.57 -2.80
N CYS A 174 33.17 17.00 -1.85
CA CYS A 174 32.74 17.68 -0.63
C CYS A 174 33.94 18.10 0.23
N SER A 175 34.87 17.19 0.51
CA SER A 175 36.07 17.51 1.28
C SER A 175 36.94 18.56 0.60
N ALA A 176 37.06 18.54 -0.74
CA ALA A 176 37.83 19.53 -1.50
C ALA A 176 37.23 20.94 -1.31
N LEU A 177 35.91 21.07 -1.42
CA LEU A 177 35.20 22.35 -1.22
C LEU A 177 35.41 22.90 0.20
N PHE A 178 35.22 22.07 1.23
CA PHE A 178 35.41 22.48 2.62
C PHE A 178 36.86 22.83 2.95
N THR A 179 37.82 22.14 2.32
CA THR A 179 39.25 22.42 2.51
C THR A 179 39.66 23.75 1.90
N VAL A 180 39.12 24.10 0.73
CA VAL A 180 39.34 25.43 0.11
C VAL A 180 38.78 26.54 0.99
N VAL A 181 37.58 26.34 1.55
CA VAL A 181 36.98 27.30 2.48
C VAL A 181 37.85 27.50 3.72
N LEU A 182 38.32 26.42 4.34
CA LEU A 182 39.21 26.49 5.51
C LEU A 182 40.56 27.16 5.20
N ALA A 183 41.17 26.83 4.07
CA ALA A 183 42.42 27.44 3.64
C ALA A 183 42.28 28.97 3.43
N LEU A 184 41.17 29.42 2.86
CA LEU A 184 40.84 30.83 2.71
C LEU A 184 40.64 31.53 4.07
N CYS A 185 40.03 30.85 5.03
CA CYS A 185 39.79 31.39 6.37
C CYS A 185 41.10 31.59 7.14
N TYR A 186 41.97 30.58 7.16
CA TYR A 186 43.28 30.71 7.81
C TYR A 186 44.20 31.71 7.13
N SER A 187 44.12 31.83 5.79
CA SER A 187 44.89 32.84 5.05
C SER A 187 44.49 34.27 5.42
N ARG A 188 43.21 34.48 5.79
CA ARG A 188 42.70 35.78 6.26
C ARG A 188 43.03 36.08 7.73
N MET A 189 43.21 35.05 8.56
CA MET A 189 43.64 35.19 9.94
C MET A 189 45.15 35.48 10.09
N GLY A 190 45.90 35.57 8.98
CA GLY A 190 47.32 35.89 8.98
C GLY A 190 48.22 34.75 9.48
N ALA A 191 47.74 33.51 9.43
CA ALA A 191 48.53 32.33 9.79
C ALA A 191 49.67 32.09 8.77
N GLU A 192 50.78 31.54 9.22
CA GLU A 192 51.88 31.15 8.34
C GLU A 192 51.42 30.10 7.32
N THR A 193 51.79 30.28 6.05
CA THR A 193 51.33 29.46 4.92
C THR A 193 51.59 27.96 5.12
N ASP A 194 52.67 27.61 5.81
CA ASP A 194 53.05 26.21 6.05
C ASP A 194 52.08 25.51 7.02
N LEU A 195 51.61 26.22 8.05
CA LEU A 195 50.64 25.70 9.00
C LEU A 195 49.25 25.54 8.36
N ILE A 196 48.89 26.46 7.46
CA ILE A 196 47.63 26.41 6.70
C ILE A 196 47.58 25.15 5.84
N VAL A 197 48.65 24.89 5.10
CA VAL A 197 48.75 23.73 4.21
C VAL A 197 48.67 22.42 5.01
N GLN A 198 49.37 22.33 6.15
CA GLN A 198 49.33 21.14 7.00
C GLN A 198 47.93 20.86 7.57
N ILE A 199 47.26 21.88 8.12
CA ILE A 199 45.91 21.75 8.67
C ILE A 199 44.90 21.41 7.56
N ALA A 200 45.03 22.04 6.38
CA ALA A 200 44.17 21.76 5.23
C ALA A 200 44.28 20.30 4.75
N ILE A 201 45.49 19.75 4.68
CA ILE A 201 45.71 18.35 4.28
C ILE A 201 45.12 17.38 5.32
N LEU A 202 45.38 17.60 6.61
CA LEU A 202 44.82 16.78 7.69
C LEU A 202 43.29 16.79 7.69
N PHE A 203 42.71 17.95 7.49
CA PHE A 203 41.26 18.13 7.44
C PHE A 203 40.63 17.47 6.20
N PHE A 204 41.26 17.60 5.03
CA PHE A 204 40.82 16.94 3.79
C PHE A 204 40.81 15.41 3.94
N VAL A 205 41.88 14.84 4.48
CA VAL A 205 41.99 13.39 4.72
C VAL A 205 40.98 12.94 5.78
N GLY A 206 40.79 13.71 6.86
CA GLY A 206 39.82 13.38 7.90
C GLY A 206 38.37 13.34 7.39
N ILE A 207 37.95 14.35 6.63
CA ILE A 207 36.57 14.43 6.12
C ILE A 207 36.31 13.39 5.03
N THR A 208 37.27 13.08 4.17
CA THR A 208 37.10 12.02 3.16
C THR A 208 36.87 10.66 3.80
N ILE A 209 37.64 10.32 4.84
CA ILE A 209 37.47 9.06 5.57
C ILE A 209 36.12 9.03 6.30
N LEU A 210 35.78 10.10 7.03
CA LEU A 210 34.54 10.18 7.79
C LEU A 210 33.31 10.14 6.87
N GLY A 211 33.33 10.90 5.78
CA GLY A 211 32.27 10.91 4.77
C GLY A 211 32.06 9.55 4.13
N PHE A 212 33.14 8.85 3.76
CA PHE A 212 33.05 7.50 3.22
C PHE A 212 32.45 6.50 4.22
N VAL A 213 32.89 6.53 5.48
CA VAL A 213 32.36 5.64 6.53
C VAL A 213 30.88 5.90 6.76
N LEU A 214 30.46 7.18 6.85
CA LEU A 214 29.05 7.55 7.01
C LEU A 214 28.20 7.04 5.85
N LEU A 215 28.62 7.25 4.60
CA LEU A 215 27.89 6.77 3.43
C LEU A 215 27.76 5.24 3.41
N ARG A 216 28.80 4.51 3.82
CA ARG A 216 28.77 3.04 3.91
C ARG A 216 27.87 2.52 5.02
N VAL A 217 27.89 3.15 6.19
CA VAL A 217 26.99 2.81 7.30
C VAL A 217 25.53 3.04 6.89
N LEU A 218 25.24 4.17 6.23
CA LEU A 218 23.91 4.45 5.69
C LEU A 218 23.48 3.43 4.64
N ALA A 219 24.36 3.07 3.70
CA ALA A 219 24.09 2.04 2.69
C ALA A 219 23.79 0.67 3.33
N TYR A 220 24.52 0.29 4.38
CA TYR A 220 24.28 -0.96 5.12
C TYR A 220 22.92 -0.97 5.82
N PHE A 221 22.56 0.11 6.52
CA PHE A 221 21.24 0.23 7.16
C PHE A 221 20.10 0.17 6.14
N ASN A 222 20.27 0.80 4.98
CA ASN A 222 19.29 0.74 3.91
C ASN A 222 19.12 -0.67 3.32
N PHE A 223 20.21 -1.41 3.14
CA PHE A 223 20.14 -2.80 2.67
C PHE A 223 19.40 -3.68 3.68
N LYS A 224 19.74 -3.56 4.97
CA LYS A 224 19.08 -4.28 6.06
C LYS A 224 17.59 -3.96 6.17
N ARG A 225 17.20 -2.71 5.88
CA ARG A 225 15.80 -2.29 5.84
C ARG A 225 15.04 -2.94 4.68
N LYS A 226 15.60 -2.92 3.46
CA LYS A 226 14.98 -3.59 2.30
C LYS A 226 14.79 -5.08 2.50
N ASP A 227 15.76 -5.73 3.15
CA ASP A 227 15.65 -7.15 3.52
C ASP A 227 14.51 -7.37 4.52
N LYS A 228 14.39 -6.49 5.53
CA LYS A 228 13.28 -6.52 6.50
C LYS A 228 11.92 -6.24 5.87
N GLU A 229 11.81 -5.26 4.98
CA GLU A 229 10.59 -4.93 4.24
C GLU A 229 10.20 -6.07 3.28
N GLY A 230 11.18 -6.73 2.65
CA GLY A 230 10.97 -7.94 1.85
C GLY A 230 10.40 -9.11 2.67
N ILE A 231 10.97 -9.37 3.86
CA ILE A 231 10.49 -10.39 4.79
C ILE A 231 9.07 -10.05 5.31
N ILE A 232 8.81 -8.77 5.61
CA ILE A 232 7.48 -8.31 6.06
C ILE A 232 6.44 -8.43 4.94
N ALA A 233 6.82 -8.12 3.69
CA ALA A 233 5.97 -8.29 2.52
C ALA A 233 5.69 -9.77 2.23
N GLU A 234 6.68 -10.64 2.40
CA GLU A 234 6.50 -12.09 2.24
C GLU A 234 5.63 -12.68 3.37
N SER A 235 5.71 -12.14 4.59
CA SER A 235 4.80 -12.49 5.69
C SER A 235 3.39 -11.92 5.54
N SER A 236 3.22 -10.72 5.00
CA SER A 236 1.90 -10.10 4.83
C SER A 236 1.10 -10.69 3.66
N VAL A 237 1.79 -11.27 2.67
CA VAL A 237 1.16 -12.08 1.61
C VAL A 237 0.71 -13.44 2.16
N ALA A 238 1.41 -13.99 3.16
CA ALA A 238 1.01 -15.22 3.85
C ALA A 238 -0.14 -15.02 4.86
N ASP A 239 -0.38 -13.78 5.30
CA ASP A 239 -1.38 -13.42 6.33
C ASP A 239 -2.53 -12.55 5.82
N LYS A 240 -2.92 -12.68 4.53
CA LYS A 240 -4.23 -12.18 4.07
C LYS A 240 -5.32 -13.04 4.69
N ALA A 241 -5.63 -12.78 5.94
CA ALA A 241 -6.72 -13.41 6.63
C ALA A 241 -8.06 -13.02 5.98
N GLU A 242 -8.88 -14.03 5.73
CA GLU A 242 -10.16 -13.88 5.05
C GLU A 242 -11.07 -12.87 5.79
N PRO A 243 -11.83 -12.03 5.07
CA PRO A 243 -12.75 -11.09 5.67
C PRO A 243 -13.83 -11.84 6.47
N VAL A 244 -14.05 -11.42 7.71
CA VAL A 244 -15.02 -12.05 8.62
C VAL A 244 -16.25 -11.16 8.76
N ASN A 245 -17.44 -11.76 8.62
CA ASN A 245 -18.70 -11.09 8.92
C ASN A 245 -18.83 -10.88 10.44
N ILE A 246 -18.97 -9.63 10.88
CA ILE A 246 -19.06 -9.26 12.29
C ILE A 246 -20.46 -8.85 12.74
N PHE A 247 -21.32 -8.41 11.82
CA PHE A 247 -22.64 -7.89 12.19
C PHE A 247 -23.59 -7.87 11.00
N VAL A 248 -24.87 -8.13 11.25
CA VAL A 248 -25.94 -8.04 10.25
C VAL A 248 -26.84 -6.88 10.64
N ALA A 249 -26.73 -5.77 9.93
CA ALA A 249 -27.49 -4.56 10.17
C ALA A 249 -28.90 -4.65 9.57
N ASP A 250 -29.88 -4.08 10.28
CA ASP A 250 -31.26 -3.90 9.84
C ASP A 250 -31.38 -2.60 9.04
N GLY A 251 -31.15 -2.69 7.74
CA GLY A 251 -31.21 -1.57 6.81
C GLY A 251 -29.90 -0.84 6.58
N ASN A 252 -29.84 -0.15 5.45
CA ASN A 252 -28.67 0.60 5.00
C ASN A 252 -28.27 1.72 5.98
N MET A 253 -29.24 2.32 6.68
CA MET A 253 -28.97 3.39 7.65
C MET A 253 -28.22 2.88 8.90
N GLN A 254 -28.57 1.70 9.41
CA GLN A 254 -27.84 1.09 10.53
C GLN A 254 -26.45 0.63 10.07
N ALA A 255 -26.35 0.09 8.85
CA ALA A 255 -25.06 -0.30 8.26
C ALA A 255 -24.11 0.90 8.10
N ASP A 256 -24.59 2.01 7.54
CA ASP A 256 -23.80 3.22 7.36
C ASP A 256 -23.34 3.81 8.70
N MET A 257 -24.20 3.77 9.72
CA MET A 257 -23.85 4.24 11.07
C MET A 257 -22.75 3.38 11.71
N ILE A 258 -22.79 2.06 11.56
CA ILE A 258 -21.76 1.15 12.06
C ILE A 258 -20.44 1.35 11.29
N ILE A 259 -20.51 1.47 9.96
CA ILE A 259 -19.32 1.72 9.13
C ILE A 259 -18.65 3.03 9.51
N GLU A 260 -19.42 4.10 9.73
CA GLU A 260 -18.88 5.40 10.14
C GLU A 260 -18.24 5.32 11.53
N ALA A 261 -18.85 4.59 12.48
CA ALA A 261 -18.28 4.38 13.81
C ALA A 261 -16.97 3.58 13.78
N LEU A 262 -16.89 2.54 12.93
CA LEU A 262 -15.67 1.76 12.72
C LEU A 262 -14.58 2.60 12.05
N LYS A 263 -14.95 3.42 11.07
CA LYS A 263 -14.05 4.35 10.37
C LYS A 263 -13.46 5.41 11.30
N GLN A 264 -14.24 5.92 12.25
CA GLN A 264 -13.75 6.86 13.29
C GLN A 264 -12.70 6.22 14.22
N ASN A 265 -12.66 4.89 14.30
CA ASN A 265 -11.69 4.13 15.09
C ASN A 265 -10.61 3.46 14.21
N ASP A 266 -10.42 3.95 12.97
CA ASP A 266 -9.41 3.46 12.01
C ASP A 266 -9.58 1.96 11.65
N ILE A 267 -10.83 1.47 11.67
CA ILE A 267 -11.21 0.12 11.23
C ILE A 267 -11.94 0.22 9.90
N ALA A 268 -11.34 -0.35 8.86
CA ALA A 268 -11.97 -0.47 7.55
C ALA A 268 -13.02 -1.59 7.59
N ALA A 269 -14.26 -1.24 7.25
CA ALA A 269 -15.40 -2.16 7.19
C ALA A 269 -16.15 -2.02 5.86
N TYR A 270 -16.73 -3.11 5.38
CA TYR A 270 -17.47 -3.17 4.12
C TYR A 270 -18.88 -3.68 4.33
N LYS A 271 -19.85 -3.10 3.61
CA LYS A 271 -21.24 -3.58 3.59
C LYS A 271 -21.49 -4.50 2.41
N GLN A 272 -22.27 -5.55 2.66
CA GLN A 272 -22.77 -6.47 1.65
C GLN A 272 -24.27 -6.71 1.88
N ASP A 273 -25.10 -6.34 0.90
CA ASP A 273 -26.54 -6.52 0.99
C ASP A 273 -26.88 -8.03 1.00
N THR A 274 -27.75 -8.47 1.93
CA THR A 274 -28.16 -9.89 2.03
C THR A 274 -29.17 -10.30 0.97
N GLY A 275 -29.67 -9.35 0.17
CA GLY A 275 -30.09 -9.61 -1.21
C GLY A 275 -31.18 -10.65 -1.46
N ASP A 276 -32.04 -11.00 -0.49
CA ASP A 276 -33.20 -11.87 -0.73
C ASP A 276 -34.53 -11.09 -0.85
N ALA A 277 -34.58 -9.81 -0.46
CA ALA A 277 -35.79 -8.99 -0.47
C ALA A 277 -36.14 -8.35 -1.84
N GLY A 278 -35.24 -8.44 -2.81
CA GLY A 278 -35.45 -7.90 -4.16
C GLY A 278 -36.52 -8.65 -4.97
N PHE A 279 -36.81 -9.92 -4.63
CA PHE A 279 -37.65 -10.79 -5.46
C PHE A 279 -39.10 -10.96 -4.94
N ALA A 280 -39.34 -10.86 -3.63
CA ALA A 280 -40.68 -10.98 -3.06
C ALA A 280 -41.58 -9.76 -3.39
N SER A 281 -41.00 -8.57 -3.47
CA SER A 281 -41.73 -7.33 -3.75
C SER A 281 -42.21 -7.22 -5.21
N VAL A 282 -41.49 -7.84 -6.16
CA VAL A 282 -41.81 -7.80 -7.59
C VAL A 282 -42.84 -8.86 -8.00
N ARG A 283 -42.90 -10.02 -7.31
CA ARG A 283 -43.86 -11.09 -7.65
C ARG A 283 -45.23 -10.99 -6.97
N TYR A 284 -45.37 -10.35 -5.80
CA TYR A 284 -46.63 -10.40 -5.02
C TYR A 284 -47.31 -9.05 -4.74
N GLY A 285 -46.76 -7.92 -5.20
CA GLY A 285 -47.39 -6.61 -5.00
C GLY A 285 -47.57 -6.22 -3.51
N MET A 286 -46.85 -6.86 -2.60
CA MET A 286 -46.68 -6.37 -1.23
C MET A 286 -45.63 -5.26 -1.25
N GLY A 287 -45.99 -4.09 -0.71
CA GLY A 287 -45.07 -2.96 -0.56
C GLY A 287 -43.78 -3.35 0.16
N ARG A 288 -42.68 -2.61 -0.09
CA ARG A 288 -41.35 -2.77 0.52
C ARG A 288 -41.48 -3.22 1.98
N GLY A 289 -41.33 -4.52 2.19
CA GLY A 289 -41.56 -5.19 3.46
C GLY A 289 -40.25 -5.40 4.20
N LEU A 290 -39.96 -4.44 5.07
CA LEU A 290 -39.35 -4.56 6.39
C LEU A 290 -37.97 -5.21 6.65
N ASN A 291 -37.33 -6.02 5.79
CA ASN A 291 -36.07 -6.70 6.17
C ASN A 291 -34.95 -6.59 5.13
N ASP A 292 -34.48 -5.36 4.85
CA ASP A 292 -33.23 -5.15 4.09
C ASP A 292 -32.03 -5.34 5.03
N SER A 293 -31.62 -6.59 5.28
CA SER A 293 -30.44 -6.84 6.11
C SER A 293 -29.13 -6.59 5.34
N VAL A 294 -28.11 -6.07 6.01
CA VAL A 294 -26.83 -5.69 5.41
C VAL A 294 -25.71 -6.26 6.28
N MET A 295 -24.92 -7.18 5.72
CA MET A 295 -23.77 -7.76 6.41
C MET A 295 -22.58 -6.80 6.43
N ILE A 296 -21.85 -6.77 7.54
CA ILE A 296 -20.68 -5.93 7.74
C ILE A 296 -19.46 -6.82 7.92
N PHE A 297 -18.46 -6.62 7.07
CA PHE A 297 -17.21 -7.37 7.07
C PHE A 297 -16.03 -6.51 7.49
N VAL A 298 -15.11 -7.10 8.24
CA VAL A 298 -13.82 -6.51 8.64
C VAL A 298 -12.70 -7.54 8.50
N SER A 299 -11.44 -7.07 8.50
CA SER A 299 -10.28 -7.96 8.62
C SER A 299 -10.39 -8.79 9.90
N SER A 300 -10.07 -10.09 9.83
CA SER A 300 -10.14 -11.01 10.97
C SER A 300 -9.34 -10.51 12.18
N GLU A 301 -8.21 -9.84 11.96
CA GLU A 301 -7.36 -9.24 12.99
C GLU A 301 -8.09 -8.16 13.79
N LYS A 302 -9.01 -7.43 13.14
CA LYS A 302 -9.77 -6.32 13.74
C LYS A 302 -11.19 -6.72 14.13
N ALA A 303 -11.57 -8.00 14.00
CA ALA A 303 -12.93 -8.46 14.26
C ALA A 303 -13.34 -8.29 15.73
N THR A 304 -12.44 -8.57 16.67
CA THR A 304 -12.72 -8.44 18.12
C THR A 304 -12.87 -6.98 18.55
N ASP A 305 -12.05 -6.09 18.00
CA ASP A 305 -12.12 -4.64 18.25
C ASP A 305 -13.39 -4.05 17.66
N ALA A 306 -13.75 -4.46 16.43
CA ALA A 306 -14.97 -4.04 15.77
C ALA A 306 -16.24 -4.47 16.53
N LEU A 307 -16.29 -5.71 17.03
CA LEU A 307 -17.39 -6.19 17.88
C LEU A 307 -17.52 -5.38 19.18
N THR A 308 -16.39 -4.97 19.76
CA THR A 308 -16.37 -4.13 20.97
C THR A 308 -16.96 -2.75 20.70
N ILE A 309 -16.63 -2.14 19.55
CA ILE A 309 -17.18 -0.85 19.11
C ILE A 309 -18.68 -0.95 18.85
N ILE A 310 -19.13 -2.00 18.17
CA ILE A 310 -20.55 -2.26 17.90
C ILE A 310 -21.35 -2.40 19.20
N LYS A 311 -20.78 -3.08 20.20
CA LYS A 311 -21.39 -3.19 21.52
C LYS A 311 -21.48 -1.84 22.25
N ASN A 312 -20.47 -0.98 22.11
CA ASN A 312 -20.44 0.34 22.73
C ASN A 312 -21.45 1.33 22.12
N ILE A 313 -21.84 1.15 20.85
CA ILE A 313 -22.92 1.94 20.20
C ILE A 313 -24.32 1.37 20.48
N GLY A 314 -24.44 0.36 21.36
CA GLY A 314 -25.72 -0.16 21.83
C GLY A 314 -26.37 -1.20 20.92
N LEU A 315 -25.60 -1.80 20.00
CA LEU A 315 -26.04 -2.85 19.10
C LEU A 315 -25.48 -4.20 19.59
N ASN A 316 -26.34 -5.23 19.68
CA ASN A 316 -25.99 -6.59 20.11
C ASN A 316 -26.23 -7.60 19.00
#